data_AF-A0A0D0DKW7-F1
#
_entry.id   AF-A0A0D0DKW7-F1
#
_cell.length_a   1.000
_cell.length_b   1.000
_cell.length_c   1.000
_cell.angle_alpha   90.00
_cell.angle_beta   90.00
_cell.angle_gamma   90.00
#
_symmetry.space_group_name_H-M   'P 1'
#
loop_
_entity.id
_entity.type
_entity.pdbx_description
1 polymer ?
#
loop_
_entity_poly.entity_id
_entity_poly.type
_entity_poly.pdbx_seq_one_letter_code
_entity_poly.pdbx_strand_id
1 'polypeptide(L)'
;MADDKPSPVSIPFLPLPPNFNALDMHHWNALSKQIELCLVTEVDISTPKWGWGCNTFWLAFIATCPLFPSRGWSPWDPRISVDVQFITGWLNDNLDLGSCNSCEDSLGCSDSEASLMFFIWGMFCKHVALFYPLPLLQ
;
A
#
# COMPACT_ATOMS: atom_id res chain seq x y z
N MET A 1 6.13 -36.24 -20.59
CA MET A 1 5.18 -35.36 -19.87
C MET A 1 6.05 -34.42 -19.06
N ALA A 2 6.19 -33.17 -19.51
CA ALA A 2 6.96 -32.19 -18.75
C ALA A 2 6.12 -31.82 -17.52
N ASP A 3 6.72 -31.95 -16.34
CA ASP A 3 6.20 -31.35 -15.11
C ASP A 3 5.99 -29.85 -15.36
N ASP A 4 4.74 -29.44 -15.50
CA ASP A 4 4.31 -28.05 -15.45
C ASP A 4 4.46 -27.60 -13.99
N LYS A 5 5.71 -27.45 -13.54
CA LYS A 5 6.01 -26.85 -12.25
C LYS A 5 5.54 -25.40 -12.37
N PRO A 6 4.54 -24.95 -11.59
CA PRO A 6 4.13 -23.56 -11.63
C PRO A 6 5.37 -22.73 -11.36
N SER A 7 5.80 -21.97 -12.36
CA SER A 7 6.91 -21.04 -12.21
C SER A 7 6.60 -20.18 -10.99
N PRO A 8 7.54 -20.05 -10.02
CA PRO A 8 7.30 -19.23 -8.85
C PRO A 8 6.85 -17.85 -9.34
N VAL A 9 5.71 -17.39 -8.83
CA VAL A 9 5.13 -16.11 -9.21
C VAL A 9 6.18 -15.05 -8.89
N SER A 10 6.85 -14.52 -9.91
CA SER A 10 7.81 -13.45 -9.73
C SER A 10 7.07 -12.19 -9.31
N ILE A 11 7.48 -11.59 -8.20
CA ILE A 11 6.93 -10.34 -7.68
C ILE A 11 8.10 -9.37 -7.59
N PRO A 12 8.36 -8.55 -8.63
CA PRO A 12 9.64 -7.85 -8.79
C PRO A 12 9.87 -6.72 -7.79
N PHE A 13 8.83 -6.25 -7.12
CA PHE A 13 8.91 -5.25 -6.05
C PHE A 13 9.08 -5.88 -4.65
N LEU A 14 9.24 -7.20 -4.57
CA LEU A 14 9.52 -7.93 -3.33
C LEU A 14 10.76 -8.85 -3.48
N PRO A 15 11.51 -9.08 -2.39
CA PRO A 15 11.37 -8.48 -1.07
C PRO A 15 11.68 -6.98 -1.08
N LEU A 16 11.26 -6.28 -0.02
CA LEU A 16 11.60 -4.88 0.16
C LEU A 16 13.08 -4.72 0.51
N PRO A 17 13.69 -3.57 0.19
CA PRO A 17 15.05 -3.26 0.61
C PRO A 17 15.23 -3.37 2.15
N PRO A 18 16.38 -3.85 2.66
CA PRO A 18 16.64 -3.94 4.10
C PRO A 18 16.50 -2.62 4.87
N ASN A 19 16.73 -1.50 4.17
CA ASN A 19 16.62 -0.16 4.70
C ASN A 19 15.22 0.46 4.53
N PHE A 20 14.23 -0.32 4.07
CA PHE A 20 12.87 0.16 3.96
C PHE A 20 12.34 0.56 5.34
N ASN A 21 11.86 1.79 5.43
CA ASN A 21 11.33 2.37 6.65
C ASN A 21 9.84 2.62 6.45
N ALA A 22 9.01 1.87 7.17
CA ALA A 22 7.56 1.96 7.09
C ALA A 22 6.98 3.28 7.66
N LEU A 23 7.80 4.09 8.34
CA LEU A 23 7.43 5.44 8.78
C LEU A 23 7.88 6.52 7.78
N ASP A 24 8.61 6.14 6.73
CA ASP A 24 9.12 7.08 5.73
C ASP A 24 8.22 7.07 4.48
N MET A 25 7.52 8.17 4.28
CA MET A 25 6.61 8.39 3.15
C MET A 25 7.33 8.32 1.79
N HIS A 26 8.62 8.65 1.74
CA HIS A 26 9.42 8.58 0.50
C HIS A 26 9.69 7.13 0.09
N HIS A 27 9.93 6.25 1.06
CA HIS A 27 10.07 4.81 0.81
C HIS A 27 8.75 4.21 0.28
N TRP A 28 7.62 4.60 0.88
CA TRP A 28 6.30 4.22 0.38
C TRP A 28 6.02 4.73 -1.02
N ASN A 29 6.44 5.96 -1.35
CA ASN A 29 6.26 6.53 -2.68
C ASN A 29 7.12 5.82 -3.72
N ALA A 30 8.37 5.49 -3.39
CA ALA A 30 9.21 4.68 -4.26
C ALA A 30 8.60 3.29 -4.51
N LEU A 31 8.05 2.67 -3.47
CA LEU A 31 7.39 1.37 -3.56
C LEU A 31 6.10 1.42 -4.38
N SER A 32 5.23 2.43 -4.17
CA SER A 32 3.99 2.57 -4.93
C SER A 32 4.26 2.71 -6.43
N LYS A 33 5.30 3.45 -6.82
CA LYS A 33 5.75 3.57 -8.22
C LYS A 33 6.30 2.28 -8.81
N GLN A 34 7.01 1.48 -8.02
CA GLN A 34 7.46 0.15 -8.48
C GLN A 34 6.30 -0.82 -8.69
N ILE A 35 5.32 -0.81 -7.77
CA ILE A 35 4.11 -1.64 -7.89
C ILE A 35 3.29 -1.20 -9.11
N GLU A 36 3.09 0.12 -9.28
CA GLU A 36 2.38 0.71 -10.41
C GLU A 36 2.99 0.27 -11.74
N LEU A 37 4.31 0.41 -11.88
CA LEU A 37 5.04 -0.01 -13.06
C LEU A 37 4.84 -1.51 -13.34
N CYS A 38 5.08 -2.37 -12.33
CA CYS A 38 4.93 -3.81 -12.47
C CYS A 38 3.52 -4.23 -12.89
N LEU A 39 2.47 -3.66 -12.26
CA LEU A 39 1.09 -3.92 -12.64
C LEU A 39 0.87 -3.61 -14.13
N VAL A 40 1.23 -2.39 -14.52
CA VAL A 40 1.00 -1.83 -15.85
C VAL A 40 1.77 -2.58 -16.95
N THR A 41 2.97 -3.09 -16.66
CA THR A 41 3.85 -3.69 -17.67
C THR A 41 3.83 -5.21 -17.70
N GLU A 42 3.60 -5.87 -16.57
CA GLU A 42 3.86 -7.31 -16.41
C GLU A 42 2.64 -8.14 -15.96
N VAL A 43 1.57 -7.51 -15.49
CA VAL A 43 0.41 -8.24 -14.93
C VAL A 43 -0.82 -8.09 -15.81
N ASP A 44 -1.39 -9.22 -16.23
CA ASP A 44 -2.65 -9.25 -16.97
C ASP A 44 -3.83 -8.94 -16.03
N ILE A 45 -4.68 -7.98 -16.46
CA ILE A 45 -5.85 -7.46 -15.74
C ILE A 45 -6.86 -8.57 -15.38
N SER A 46 -6.93 -9.63 -16.18
CA SER A 46 -7.86 -10.75 -15.96
C SER A 46 -7.42 -11.70 -14.83
N THR A 47 -6.19 -11.54 -14.31
CA THR A 47 -5.64 -12.46 -13.31
C THR A 47 -5.98 -12.00 -11.88
N PRO A 48 -6.14 -12.93 -10.92
CA PRO A 48 -6.27 -12.58 -9.50
C PRO A 48 -5.10 -11.76 -8.96
N LYS A 49 -3.92 -11.88 -9.59
CA LYS A 49 -2.71 -11.11 -9.27
C LYS A 49 -2.90 -9.62 -9.56
N TRP A 50 -3.71 -9.24 -10.56
CA TRP A 50 -4.04 -7.84 -10.83
C TRP A 50 -4.78 -7.20 -9.67
N GLY A 51 -5.88 -7.82 -9.22
CA GLY A 51 -6.67 -7.31 -8.09
C GLY A 51 -5.85 -7.27 -6.80
N TRP A 52 -5.08 -8.32 -6.53
CA TRP A 52 -4.14 -8.32 -5.40
C TRP A 52 -3.13 -7.16 -5.51
N GLY A 53 -2.48 -6.98 -6.66
CA GLY A 53 -1.48 -5.94 -6.84
C GLY A 53 -2.05 -4.53 -6.80
N CYS A 54 -3.28 -4.31 -7.29
CA CYS A 54 -3.99 -3.03 -7.14
C CYS A 54 -4.20 -2.68 -5.68
N ASN A 55 -4.61 -3.64 -4.84
CA ASN A 55 -4.76 -3.42 -3.40
C ASN A 55 -3.40 -3.16 -2.73
N THR A 56 -2.35 -3.88 -3.15
CA THR A 56 -0.97 -3.63 -2.70
C THR A 56 -0.51 -2.21 -3.06
N PHE A 57 -0.82 -1.75 -4.28
CA PHE A 57 -0.56 -0.39 -4.73
C PHE A 57 -1.29 0.63 -3.85
N TRP A 58 -2.58 0.46 -3.61
CA TRP A 58 -3.36 1.42 -2.81
C TRP A 58 -2.86 1.54 -1.38
N LEU A 59 -2.49 0.41 -0.74
CA LEU A 59 -1.88 0.42 0.59
C LEU A 59 -0.57 1.21 0.60
N ALA A 60 0.31 0.98 -0.38
CA ALA A 60 1.57 1.71 -0.49
C ALA A 60 1.36 3.19 -0.85
N PHE A 61 0.38 3.48 -1.71
CA PHE A 61 0.08 4.84 -2.15
C PHE A 61 -0.52 5.67 -1.01
N ILE A 62 -1.49 5.14 -0.26
CA ILE A 62 -2.08 5.80 0.91
C ILE A 62 -0.99 6.12 1.96
N ALA A 63 -0.02 5.23 2.14
CA ALA A 63 1.09 5.45 3.06
C ALA A 63 1.99 6.66 2.68
N THR A 64 1.96 7.11 1.43
CA THR A 64 2.66 8.34 1.01
C THR A 64 2.00 9.61 1.54
N CYS A 65 0.73 9.52 1.96
CA CYS A 65 -0.04 10.63 2.48
C CYS A 65 -1.14 10.12 3.44
N PRO A 66 -0.80 9.72 4.68
CA PRO A 66 -1.75 9.21 5.67
C PRO A 66 -2.85 10.22 6.04
N LEU A 67 -2.58 11.53 6.00
CA LEU A 67 -3.51 12.60 6.40
C LEU A 67 -4.49 13.03 5.29
N PHE A 68 -5.08 12.06 4.60
CA PHE A 68 -6.10 12.26 3.56
C PHE A 68 -7.22 13.23 4.02
N PRO A 69 -7.78 14.11 3.15
CA PRO A 69 -7.40 14.46 1.77
C PRO A 69 -6.54 15.74 1.67
N SER A 70 -5.88 16.16 2.75
CA SER A 70 -5.33 17.52 2.86
C SER A 70 -4.13 17.86 1.93
N ARG A 71 -3.50 16.86 1.30
CA ARG A 71 -2.37 17.02 0.38
C ARG A 71 -2.67 16.37 -0.97
N GLY A 72 -2.37 17.08 -2.06
CA GLY A 72 -2.59 16.60 -3.42
C GLY A 72 -1.82 15.31 -3.70
N TRP A 73 -2.49 14.34 -4.32
CA TRP A 73 -1.93 13.04 -4.64
C TRP A 73 -1.09 13.14 -5.92
N SER A 74 0.04 12.45 -5.96
CA SER A 74 0.78 12.28 -7.21
C SER A 74 -0.14 11.59 -8.23
N PRO A 75 -0.07 11.94 -9.53
CA PRO A 75 -0.82 11.21 -10.54
C PRO A 75 -0.43 9.72 -10.53
N TRP A 76 -1.41 8.86 -10.76
CA TRP A 76 -1.27 7.41 -10.93
C TRP A 76 -1.90 6.97 -12.25
N ASP A 77 -1.53 5.78 -12.74
CA ASP A 77 -2.06 5.22 -13.97
C ASP A 77 -3.57 4.89 -13.83
N PRO A 78 -4.44 5.40 -14.71
CA PRO A 78 -5.88 5.24 -14.60
C PRO A 78 -6.37 3.80 -14.78
N ARG A 79 -5.52 2.88 -15.28
CA ARG A 79 -5.84 1.45 -15.33
C ARG A 79 -5.95 0.85 -13.93
N ILE A 80 -5.20 1.39 -12.96
CA ILE A 80 -5.33 1.02 -11.56
C ILE A 80 -6.59 1.71 -11.04
N SER A 81 -7.73 1.04 -11.23
CA SER A 81 -8.98 1.55 -10.70
C SER A 81 -8.87 1.63 -9.18
N VAL A 82 -9.35 2.74 -8.63
CA VAL A 82 -9.72 2.77 -7.22
C VAL A 82 -10.73 1.65 -7.04
N ASP A 83 -10.36 0.59 -6.32
CA ASP A 83 -11.39 -0.30 -5.77
C ASP A 83 -12.07 0.49 -4.67
N VAL A 84 -13.16 1.15 -5.08
CA VAL A 84 -13.92 2.07 -4.26
C VAL A 84 -14.34 1.37 -2.97
N GLN A 85 -14.60 0.06 -2.95
CA GLN A 85 -15.03 -0.62 -1.73
C GLN A 85 -13.92 -0.75 -0.69
N PHE A 86 -12.70 -1.08 -1.12
CA PHE A 86 -11.54 -1.16 -0.21
C PHE A 86 -11.15 0.22 0.31
N ILE A 87 -11.05 1.21 -0.59
CA ILE A 87 -10.68 2.57 -0.20
C ILE A 87 -11.80 3.24 0.59
N THR A 88 -13.08 3.04 0.27
CA THR A 88 -14.19 3.62 1.05
C THR A 88 -14.33 2.97 2.41
N GLY A 89 -14.13 1.65 2.54
CA GLY A 89 -14.02 1.01 3.85
C GLY A 89 -12.88 1.61 4.67
N TRP A 90 -11.70 1.76 4.06
CA TRP A 90 -10.56 2.39 4.69
C TRP A 90 -10.83 3.87 5.09
N LEU A 91 -11.44 4.66 4.22
CA LEU A 91 -11.78 6.06 4.49
C LEU A 91 -12.81 6.17 5.61
N ASN A 92 -13.86 5.37 5.59
CA ASN A 92 -14.93 5.44 6.59
C ASN A 92 -14.43 5.02 7.98
N ASP A 93 -13.59 3.98 8.06
CA ASP A 93 -13.10 3.47 9.34
C ASP A 93 -12.02 4.39 9.96
N ASN A 94 -11.31 5.19 9.16
CA ASN A 94 -10.23 6.08 9.62
C ASN A 94 -10.59 7.57 9.68
N LEU A 95 -11.69 8.01 9.06
CA LEU A 95 -12.22 9.37 9.25
C LEU A 95 -12.67 9.61 10.71
N ASP A 96 -13.04 8.55 11.44
CA ASP A 96 -13.33 8.63 12.88
C ASP A 96 -12.08 8.80 13.76
N LEU A 97 -10.90 8.39 13.29
CA LEU A 97 -9.62 8.69 13.96
C LEU A 97 -9.19 10.16 13.76
N GLY A 98 -9.74 10.85 12.77
CA GLY A 98 -9.49 12.26 12.46
C GLY A 98 -10.46 13.24 13.12
N SER A 99 -11.54 12.76 13.75
CA SER A 99 -12.52 13.59 14.48
C SER A 99 -11.99 13.98 15.87
N CYS A 100 -10.83 14.62 15.90
CA CYS A 100 -10.37 15.39 17.03
C CYS A 100 -11.19 16.70 17.08
N ASN A 101 -12.38 16.65 17.69
CA ASN A 101 -13.15 17.85 18.05
C ASN A 101 -12.57 18.58 19.29
N SER A 102 -11.25 18.60 19.44
CA SER A 102 -10.57 19.30 20.53
C SER A 102 -9.29 19.93 20.02
N CYS A 103 -9.44 20.99 19.22
CA CYS A 103 -8.35 21.89 18.90
C CYS A 103 -8.02 22.76 20.13
N GLU A 104 -7.20 22.21 21.02
CA GLU A 104 -6.40 22.96 21.99
C GLU A 104 -5.20 22.14 22.46
N ASP A 105 -4.28 21.80 21.55
CA ASP A 105 -2.85 22.12 21.69
C ASP A 105 -2.05 21.53 20.51
N SER A 106 -1.17 22.33 19.92
CA SER A 106 -0.54 22.06 18.62
C SER A 106 0.67 21.12 18.69
N LEU A 107 0.64 20.09 19.56
CA LEU A 107 1.76 19.16 19.81
C LEU A 107 1.38 17.66 19.72
N GLY A 108 0.12 17.31 19.46
CA GLY A 108 -0.37 15.91 19.48
C GLY A 108 -0.47 15.18 18.13
N CYS A 109 -0.12 15.80 17.00
CA CYS A 109 -0.35 15.22 15.67
C CYS A 109 0.59 14.06 15.32
N SER A 110 1.82 14.07 15.84
CA SER A 110 2.87 13.11 15.45
C SER A 110 2.60 11.68 15.93
N ASP A 111 1.97 11.50 17.09
CA ASP A 111 1.63 10.17 17.62
C ASP A 111 0.49 9.51 16.82
N SER A 112 -0.44 10.30 16.29
CA SER A 112 -1.54 9.83 15.45
C SER A 112 -1.04 9.35 14.08
N GLU A 113 -0.12 10.10 13.46
CA GLU A 113 0.45 9.76 12.15
C GLU A 113 1.33 8.51 12.21
N ALA A 114 2.21 8.41 13.21
CA ALA A 114 3.03 7.21 13.40
C ALA A 114 2.18 5.96 13.65
N SER A 115 1.11 6.08 14.45
CA SER A 115 0.16 5.00 14.69
C SER A 115 -0.55 4.55 13.41
N LEU A 116 -0.96 5.50 12.56
CA LEU A 116 -1.57 5.21 11.27
C LEU A 116 -0.58 4.54 10.30
N MET A 117 0.68 4.98 10.28
CA MET A 117 1.75 4.34 9.48
C MET A 117 2.00 2.89 9.92
N PHE A 118 2.06 2.61 11.23
CA PHE A 118 2.19 1.23 11.73
C PHE A 118 0.98 0.37 11.37
N PHE A 119 -0.23 0.93 11.42
CA PHE A 119 -1.44 0.23 10.99
C PHE A 119 -1.39 -0.12 9.50
N ILE A 120 -1.04 0.86 8.65
CA ILE A 120 -0.91 0.65 7.19
C ILE A 120 0.18 -0.39 6.89
N TRP A 121 1.32 -0.33 7.58
CA TRP A 121 2.36 -1.35 7.48
C TRP A 121 1.84 -2.76 7.83
N GLY A 122 1.09 -2.90 8.93
CA GLY A 122 0.49 -4.18 9.31
C GLY A 122 -0.48 -4.72 8.27
N MET A 123 -1.30 -3.86 7.67
CA MET A 123 -2.20 -4.21 6.57
C MET A 123 -1.45 -4.62 5.31
N PHE A 124 -0.42 -3.86 4.95
CA PHE A 124 0.45 -4.16 3.82
C PHE A 124 1.11 -5.54 3.97
N CYS A 125 1.70 -5.83 5.13
CA CYS A 125 2.32 -7.13 5.40
C CYS A 125 1.33 -8.29 5.26
N LYS A 126 0.13 -8.17 5.84
CA LYS A 126 -0.91 -9.21 5.76
C LYS A 126 -1.39 -9.44 4.33
N HIS A 127 -1.63 -8.35 3.58
CA HIS A 127 -2.11 -8.43 2.21
C HIS A 127 -1.06 -9.00 1.27
N VAL A 128 0.19 -8.57 1.41
CA VAL A 128 1.29 -9.08 0.58
C VAL A 128 1.56 -10.57 0.83
N ALA A 129 1.42 -11.04 2.07
CA ALA A 129 1.62 -12.45 2.43
C ALA A 129 0.69 -13.42 1.68
N LEU A 130 -0.41 -12.95 1.09
CA LEU A 130 -1.31 -13.76 0.26
C LEU A 130 -0.63 -14.32 -1.00
N PHE A 131 0.32 -13.58 -1.58
CA PHE A 131 1.06 -13.99 -2.79
C PHE A 131 2.58 -14.09 -2.55
N TYR A 132 3.08 -13.61 -1.42
CA TYR A 132 4.50 -13.67 -1.05
C TYR A 132 4.66 -14.09 0.43
N PRO A 133 4.66 -15.39 0.75
CA PRO A 133 4.72 -15.89 2.13
C PRO A 133 6.15 -15.89 2.73
N LEU A 134 7.07 -15.11 2.17
CA LEU A 134 8.46 -15.00 2.61
C LEU A 134 8.68 -13.71 3.42
N PRO A 135 9.77 -13.60 4.21
CA PRO A 135 10.11 -12.35 4.91
C PRO A 135 10.22 -11.17 3.94
N LEU A 136 9.56 -10.06 4.27
CA LEU A 136 9.52 -8.86 3.44
C LEU A 136 10.80 -8.04 3.51
N LEU A 137 11.50 -8.07 4.64
CA LEU A 137 12.79 -7.42 4.83
C LEU A 137 13.84 -8.54 4.89
N GLN A 138 14.86 -8.46 4.04
CA GLN A 138 15.98 -9.40 3.98
C GLN A 138 17.30 -8.72 4.35
#